data_AF-A0A7S2D5C1-F1
#
_entry.id   AF-A0A7S2D5C1-F1
#
_cell.length_a   1.000
_cell.length_b   1.000
_cell.length_c   1.000
_cell.angle_alpha   90.00
_cell.angle_beta   90.00
_cell.angle_gamma   90.00
#
_symmetry.space_group_name_H-M   'P 1'
#
loop_
_entity.id
_entity.type
_entity.pdbx_description
1 polymer ?
#
loop_
_entity_poly.entity_id
_entity_poly.type
_entity_poly.pdbx_seq_one_letter_code
_entity_poly.pdbx_strand_id
1 'polypeptide(L)'
;GLPPGQPIFVAPGDRVNIRLVNSLGANIPTPNDGAWNGFRKANTTNLHIHGIYDDALHDDTFTPVEPGEEKLYSYTIHPQTGSSLLWYHPHYHGAGNVQIMGGLA
;
A
#
# COMPACT_ATOMS: atom_id res chain seq x y z
N GLY A 1 -10.73 10.51 -3.54
CA GLY A 1 -9.36 10.61 -2.98
C GLY A 1 -8.72 11.92 -3.44
N LEU A 2 -7.61 12.30 -2.82
CA LEU A 2 -6.73 13.38 -3.27
C LEU A 2 -5.47 12.75 -3.90
N PRO A 3 -5.04 13.16 -5.10
CA PRO A 3 -3.72 12.82 -5.63
C PRO A 3 -2.75 14.02 -5.53
N PRO A 4 -1.65 13.95 -4.77
CA PRO A 4 -1.28 12.87 -3.86
C PRO A 4 -2.17 12.83 -2.61
N GLY A 5 -2.08 11.72 -1.89
CA GLY A 5 -2.71 11.54 -0.58
C GLY A 5 -2.22 12.57 0.44
N GLN A 6 -2.90 12.63 1.58
CA GLN A 6 -2.54 13.59 2.62
C GLN A 6 -1.21 13.20 3.28
N PRO A 7 -0.35 14.18 3.60
CA PRO A 7 0.84 13.91 4.38
C PRO A 7 0.46 13.46 5.79
N ILE A 8 1.16 12.46 6.31
CA ILE A 8 1.03 11.95 7.67
C ILE A 8 2.29 12.35 8.43
N PHE A 9 2.13 13.07 9.54
CA PHE A 9 3.24 13.51 10.39
C PHE A 9 3.27 12.71 11.68
N VAL A 10 4.42 12.11 11.99
CA VAL A 10 4.64 11.21 13.14
C VAL A 10 6.05 11.42 13.68
N ALA A 11 6.27 11.03 14.93
CA ALA A 11 7.56 11.06 15.61
C ALA A 11 8.17 9.66 15.76
N PRO A 12 9.50 9.54 15.93
CA PRO A 12 10.12 8.28 16.34
C PRO A 12 9.50 7.73 17.62
N GLY A 13 9.15 6.44 17.61
CA GLY A 13 8.45 5.75 18.70
C GLY A 13 6.92 5.77 18.59
N ASP A 14 6.33 6.54 17.68
CA ASP A 14 4.88 6.55 17.48
C ASP A 14 4.39 5.20 16.92
N ARG A 15 3.17 4.85 17.32
CA ARG A 15 2.41 3.77 16.69
C ARG A 15 1.39 4.37 15.74
N VAL A 16 1.48 4.00 14.47
CA VAL A 16 0.63 4.50 13.39
C VAL A 16 -0.30 3.40 12.94
N ASN A 17 -1.61 3.63 13.08
CA ASN A 17 -2.63 2.70 12.63
C ASN A 17 -3.31 3.27 11.38
N ILE A 18 -3.17 2.60 10.24
CA ILE A 18 -3.73 3.02 8.96
C ILE A 18 -4.76 1.98 8.54
N ARG A 19 -6.02 2.39 8.46
CA ARG A 19 -7.08 1.57 7.87
C ARG A 19 -7.16 1.87 6.38
N LEU A 20 -6.70 0.92 5.56
CA LEU A 20 -6.88 0.98 4.12
C LEU A 20 -8.26 0.42 3.79
N VAL A 21 -9.12 1.25 3.20
CA VAL A 21 -10.43 0.85 2.69
C VAL A 21 -10.36 0.85 1.16
N ASN A 22 -10.44 -0.33 0.55
CA ASN A 22 -10.40 -0.44 -0.91
C ASN A 22 -11.80 -0.21 -1.50
N SER A 23 -12.12 1.05 -1.78
CA SER A 23 -13.36 1.42 -2.48
C SER A 23 -13.18 1.54 -4.00
N LEU A 24 -12.13 0.94 -4.59
CA LEU A 24 -12.00 0.85 -6.04
C LEU A 24 -13.08 -0.08 -6.61
N GLY A 25 -13.34 0.03 -7.91
CA GLY A 25 -14.30 -0.83 -8.60
C GLY A 25 -13.88 -2.30 -8.59
N ALA A 26 -14.80 -3.20 -8.94
CA ALA A 26 -14.49 -4.61 -9.08
C ALA A 26 -13.34 -4.83 -10.08
N ASN A 27 -12.52 -5.85 -9.85
CA ASN A 27 -11.52 -6.27 -10.82
C ASN A 27 -12.20 -6.79 -12.09
N ILE A 28 -11.70 -6.35 -13.25
CA ILE A 28 -12.10 -6.92 -14.54
C ILE A 28 -11.22 -8.15 -14.79
N PRO A 29 -11.78 -9.34 -15.07
CA PRO A 29 -10.99 -10.53 -15.38
C PRO A 29 -10.05 -10.29 -16.56
N THR A 30 -8.81 -10.72 -16.42
CA THR A 30 -7.80 -10.64 -17.49
C THR A 30 -7.18 -12.01 -17.78
N PRO A 31 -6.62 -12.25 -18.99
CA PRO A 31 -5.86 -13.47 -19.28
C PRO A 31 -4.67 -13.71 -18.33
N ASN A 32 -4.15 -12.65 -17.70
CA ASN A 32 -3.01 -12.72 -16.79
C ASN A 32 -3.41 -13.04 -15.34
N ASP A 33 -4.69 -13.19 -15.02
CA ASP A 33 -5.13 -13.38 -13.61
C ASP A 33 -4.54 -14.65 -12.97
N GLY A 34 -4.18 -15.67 -13.76
CA GLY A 34 -3.47 -16.86 -13.30
C GLY A 34 -1.96 -16.86 -13.61
N ALA A 35 -1.45 -15.81 -14.25
CA ALA A 35 -0.04 -15.69 -14.62
C ALA A 35 0.77 -15.11 -13.46
N TRP A 36 2.01 -15.60 -13.27
CA TRP A 36 2.92 -15.00 -12.31
C TRP A 36 3.25 -13.56 -12.66
N ASN A 37 3.51 -13.26 -13.94
CA ASN A 37 3.87 -11.93 -14.42
C ASN A 37 2.79 -11.31 -15.30
N GLY A 38 2.77 -9.98 -15.38
CA GLY A 38 1.86 -9.21 -16.22
C GLY A 38 0.85 -8.38 -15.42
N PHE A 39 0.29 -7.37 -16.09
CA PHE A 39 -0.76 -6.55 -15.51
C PHE A 39 -2.01 -7.40 -15.28
N ARG A 40 -2.53 -7.36 -14.06
CA ARG A 40 -3.73 -8.08 -13.61
C ARG A 40 -4.28 -7.38 -12.38
N LYS A 41 -5.54 -7.68 -12.04
CA LYS A 41 -6.15 -7.24 -10.77
C LYS A 41 -5.93 -5.75 -10.48
N ALA A 42 -6.15 -4.88 -11.46
CA ALA A 42 -5.80 -3.46 -11.39
C ALA A 42 -6.44 -2.69 -10.20
N ASN A 43 -7.52 -3.23 -9.62
CA ASN A 43 -8.21 -2.65 -8.48
C ASN A 43 -7.93 -3.38 -7.16
N THR A 44 -7.14 -4.46 -7.16
CA THR A 44 -6.57 -5.02 -5.93
C THR A 44 -5.39 -4.17 -5.51
N THR A 45 -5.36 -3.76 -4.24
CA THR A 45 -4.32 -2.87 -3.71
C THR A 45 -3.68 -3.51 -2.49
N ASN A 46 -2.68 -2.84 -1.93
CA ASN A 46 -2.23 -2.98 -0.56
C ASN A 46 -1.56 -1.65 -0.16
N LEU A 47 -0.85 -1.64 0.96
CA LEU A 47 -0.08 -0.50 1.43
C LEU A 47 1.35 -0.93 1.68
N HIS A 48 2.30 -0.13 1.21
CA HIS A 48 3.71 -0.22 1.51
C HIS A 48 4.20 1.17 1.94
N ILE A 49 5.04 1.24 2.97
CA ILE A 49 5.71 2.49 3.35
C ILE A 49 7.17 2.41 2.90
N HIS A 50 7.46 2.99 1.75
CA HIS A 50 8.80 3.06 1.19
C HIS A 50 9.76 3.79 2.14
N GLY A 51 10.84 3.10 2.51
CA GLY A 51 11.88 3.58 3.40
C GLY A 51 11.62 3.33 4.89
N ILE A 52 10.50 2.68 5.26
CA ILE A 52 10.25 2.35 6.66
C ILE A 52 11.27 1.32 7.14
N TYR A 53 11.74 1.48 8.38
CA TYR A 53 12.51 0.45 9.07
C TYR A 53 11.54 -0.46 9.81
N ASP A 54 11.08 -1.50 9.13
CA ASP A 54 10.19 -2.53 9.65
C ASP A 54 10.53 -3.89 9.02
N ASP A 55 9.88 -4.96 9.46
CA ASP A 55 10.01 -6.29 8.86
C ASP A 55 8.96 -6.56 7.76
N ALA A 56 9.19 -7.63 7.00
CA ALA A 56 8.32 -8.04 5.90
C ALA A 56 6.96 -8.61 6.36
N LEU A 57 6.77 -8.87 7.65
CA LEU A 57 5.48 -9.31 8.19
C LEU A 57 4.58 -8.10 8.45
N HIS A 58 5.13 -7.00 8.94
CA HIS A 58 4.38 -5.76 9.17
C HIS A 58 4.21 -4.91 7.90
N ASP A 59 5.25 -4.79 7.07
CA ASP A 59 5.21 -4.11 5.77
C ASP A 59 5.07 -5.12 4.62
N ASP A 60 4.02 -5.92 4.69
CA ASP A 60 3.75 -7.00 3.76
C ASP A 60 3.21 -6.49 2.41
N THR A 61 4.06 -6.59 1.38
CA THR A 61 3.78 -6.20 0.00
C THR A 61 3.05 -7.27 -0.82
N PHE A 62 2.75 -8.43 -0.25
CA PHE A 62 2.10 -9.55 -0.94
C PHE A 62 0.61 -9.68 -0.62
N THR A 63 0.22 -9.49 0.65
CA THR A 63 -1.19 -9.66 1.02
C THR A 63 -2.07 -8.63 0.29
N PRO A 64 -3.07 -9.08 -0.49
CA PRO A 64 -3.99 -8.19 -1.17
C PRO A 64 -5.02 -7.59 -0.20
N VAL A 65 -5.56 -6.44 -0.59
CA VAL A 65 -6.84 -5.93 -0.13
C VAL A 65 -7.73 -5.85 -1.37
N GLU A 66 -8.67 -6.78 -1.49
CA GLU A 66 -9.53 -6.88 -2.66
C GLU A 66 -10.54 -5.72 -2.73
N PRO A 67 -11.11 -5.41 -3.91
CA PRO A 67 -12.18 -4.42 -4.01
C PRO A 67 -13.33 -4.70 -3.03
N GLY A 68 -13.69 -3.69 -2.23
CA GLY A 68 -14.70 -3.79 -1.19
C GLY A 68 -14.19 -4.25 0.18
N GLU A 69 -12.92 -4.69 0.27
CA GLU A 69 -12.31 -5.07 1.55
C GLU A 69 -11.61 -3.90 2.25
N GLU A 70 -11.29 -4.11 3.52
CA GLU A 70 -10.45 -3.23 4.31
C GLU A 70 -9.38 -4.02 5.06
N LYS A 71 -8.24 -3.37 5.32
CA LYS A 71 -7.17 -3.92 6.15
C LYS A 71 -6.61 -2.85 7.09
N LEU A 72 -6.40 -3.22 8.35
CA LEU A 72 -5.70 -2.39 9.32
C LEU A 72 -4.21 -2.71 9.28
N TYR A 73 -3.41 -1.71 8.94
CA TYR A 73 -1.96 -1.73 9.06
C TYR A 73 -1.56 -1.03 10.35
N SER A 74 -0.60 -1.59 11.08
CA SER A 74 -0.11 -1.05 12.35
C SER A 74 1.41 -1.00 12.31
N TYR A 75 1.96 0.18 12.10
CA TYR A 75 3.39 0.40 12.05
C TYR A 75 3.88 1.00 13.36
N THR A 76 5.09 0.62 13.79
CA THR A 76 5.80 1.32 14.86
C THR A 76 6.95 2.07 14.22
N ILE A 77 6.96 3.40 14.33
CA ILE A 77 8.07 4.20 13.84
C ILE A 77 9.27 3.91 14.74
N HIS A 78 10.33 3.36 14.17
CA HIS A 78 11.47 2.92 14.96
C HIS A 78 12.06 4.11 15.78
N PRO A 79 12.35 3.95 17.08
CA PRO A 79 12.78 5.08 17.91
C PRO A 79 14.09 5.73 17.47
N GLN A 80 14.96 4.98 16.79
CA GLN A 80 16.22 5.47 16.24
C GLN A 80 16.10 5.95 14.78
N THR A 81 14.91 5.97 14.18
CA THR A 81 14.75 6.62 12.87
C THR A 81 14.97 8.12 13.05
N GLY A 82 15.89 8.69 12.27
CA GLY A 82 16.08 10.15 12.22
C GLY A 82 14.89 10.85 11.56
N SER A 83 14.99 12.17 11.39
CA SER A 83 14.03 12.91 10.57
C SER A 83 14.14 12.47 9.11
N SER A 84 13.10 11.81 8.61
CA SER A 84 13.07 11.19 7.29
C SER A 84 11.77 11.56 6.56
N LEU A 85 11.85 11.61 5.22
CA LEU A 85 10.68 11.63 4.35
C LEU A 85 10.43 10.19 3.87
N LEU A 86 9.28 9.64 4.25
CA LEU A 86 8.79 8.34 3.82
C LEU A 86 7.68 8.53 2.78
N TRP A 87 7.40 7.50 2.00
CA TRP A 87 6.35 7.53 0.99
C TRP A 87 5.46 6.29 1.10
N TYR A 88 4.14 6.47 1.12
CA TYR A 88 3.22 5.34 1.17
C TYR A 88 2.54 5.14 -0.19
N HIS A 89 2.56 3.92 -0.70
CA HIS A 89 1.95 3.60 -1.99
C HIS A 89 1.55 2.11 -2.09
N PRO A 90 0.70 1.74 -3.06
CA PRO A 90 0.42 0.34 -3.34
C PRO A 90 1.63 -0.39 -3.93
N HIS A 91 1.79 -1.66 -3.56
CA HIS A 91 2.88 -2.53 -4.01
C HIS A 91 2.38 -3.92 -4.47
N TYR A 92 1.07 -4.12 -4.59
CA TYR A 92 0.52 -5.40 -5.02
C TYR A 92 0.99 -5.76 -6.44
N HIS A 93 1.56 -6.97 -6.57
CA HIS A 93 2.14 -7.43 -7.84
C HIS A 93 1.06 -7.53 -8.94
N GLY A 94 1.37 -6.95 -10.10
CA GLY A 94 0.44 -6.86 -11.24
C GLY A 94 -0.40 -5.59 -11.28
N ALA A 95 -0.58 -4.88 -10.15
CA ALA A 95 -1.41 -3.68 -10.06
C ALA A 95 -0.65 -2.41 -9.64
N GLY A 96 0.43 -2.54 -8.85
CA GLY A 96 1.13 -1.41 -8.22
C GLY A 96 1.51 -0.28 -9.19
N ASN A 97 2.13 -0.62 -10.34
CA ASN A 97 2.50 0.38 -11.34
C ASN A 97 1.29 1.17 -11.90
N VAL A 98 0.18 0.48 -12.19
CA VAL A 98 -1.03 1.13 -12.72
C VAL A 98 -1.62 2.07 -11.68
N GLN A 99 -1.62 1.66 -10.41
CA GLN A 99 -2.16 2.43 -9.30
C GLN A 99 -1.33 3.65 -8.95
N ILE A 100 0.00 3.54 -8.93
CA ILE A 100 0.91 4.68 -8.75
C ILE A 100 0.72 5.69 -9.88
N MET A 101 0.67 5.23 -11.14
CA MET A 101 0.40 6.10 -12.30
C MET A 101 -1.00 6.71 -12.27
N GLY A 102 -1.96 6.05 -11.62
CA GLY A 102 -3.30 6.57 -11.33
C GLY A 102 -3.36 7.57 -10.18
N GLY A 103 -2.22 7.86 -9.52
CA GLY A 103 -2.09 8.89 -8.48
C GLY A 103 -2.17 8.37 -7.05
N LEU A 104 -2.12 7.06 -6.80
CA LEU A 104 -2.02 6.50 -5.45
C LEU A 104 -0.59 6.60 -4.94
N ALA A 105 -0.31 7.70 -4.25
CA ALA A 105 0.99 8.12 -3.75
C ALA A 105 0.84 9.12 -2.60
#